data_AF-A0A918KRP3-F1
#
_entry.id   AF-A0A918KRP3-F1
#
_cell.length_a   1.000
_cell.length_b   1.000
_cell.length_c   1.000
_cell.angle_alpha   90.00
_cell.angle_beta   90.00
_cell.angle_gamma   90.00
#
_symmetry.space_group_name_H-M   'P 1'
#
loop_
_entity.id
_entity.type
_entity.pdbx_description
1 polymer ?
#
loop_
_entity_poly.entity_id
_entity_poly.type
_entity_poly.pdbx_seq_one_letter_code
_entity_poly.pdbx_strand_id
1 'polypeptide(L)'
;MNWNWLLTLFLWIYPPVLLALSLRILMRRRSVGVTLSWLLLIYALPLVGFIFYGMFGERYLGRLRVKRARKQYGFYRQWLDEVSERRLLSTEETNSPLRPVMELTLGSLGMPALHGNHWRLLYSPSVVFDQLLRDLAEARERVFIEFYIVEEKGRVEEVLQALEAARARGVEVRLLLDSVGSNDFLKSRRCQRLQAAGVEVLDVLHANLFRMSLQRVDLRQHRKLISIDNHIAYTGSMNLADPLWFRQDSGVGPWIDLMVRLEGPVAAIMQGSMIFDWEMETGKRLVDGLAWPKDSATGKSLMQFLPTGPAFDEDIMLQVLLTAIHNAREQVVITTPYFVPDEAVMQALKSVAKRGLKVTLLVPRRIDSRMAQYAGRSFYDELMSVGVEILRFTGGLLHTKCVIIDDHLVLIGSVNLDMRSIWLNFESTLVIDDHGFYRAMSHVIDEYRRSSHRLELTQWRRRPVYKRVLENLAQLASPLL
;
A
#
# COMPACT_ATOMS: atom_id res chain seq x y z
N MET A 1 7.69 53.62 8.81
CA MET A 1 8.50 52.61 8.12
C MET A 1 8.00 52.54 6.68
N ASN A 2 8.85 52.88 5.71
CA ASN A 2 8.41 53.10 4.32
C ASN A 2 8.27 51.74 3.62
N TRP A 3 7.05 51.27 3.34
CA TRP A 3 6.80 49.92 2.78
C TRP A 3 7.06 49.82 1.26
N ASN A 4 7.36 50.95 0.60
CA ASN A 4 7.55 51.03 -0.85
C ASN A 4 8.71 50.17 -1.36
N TRP A 5 9.79 50.03 -0.60
CA TRP A 5 10.91 49.18 -1.04
C TRP A 5 10.55 47.69 -1.05
N LEU A 6 9.67 47.24 -0.13
CA LEU A 6 9.18 45.87 -0.10
C LEU A 6 8.26 45.56 -1.30
N LEU A 7 7.41 46.52 -1.68
CA LEU A 7 6.56 46.40 -2.88
C LEU A 7 7.40 46.33 -4.16
N THR A 8 8.40 47.21 -4.29
CA THR A 8 9.32 47.19 -5.44
C THR A 8 10.09 45.87 -5.50
N LEU A 9 10.63 45.40 -4.37
CA LEU A 9 11.32 44.13 -4.28
C LEU A 9 10.42 42.96 -4.70
N PHE A 10 9.17 42.94 -4.22
CA PHE A 10 8.19 41.93 -4.59
C PHE A 10 7.90 41.92 -6.10
N LEU A 11 7.66 43.10 -6.70
CA LEU A 11 7.38 43.23 -8.13
C LEU A 11 8.53 42.75 -9.02
N TRP A 12 9.79 42.89 -8.59
CA TRP A 12 10.95 42.40 -9.35
C TRP A 12 11.23 40.91 -9.15
N ILE A 13 11.03 40.38 -7.94
CA ILE A 13 11.31 38.96 -7.63
C ILE A 13 10.18 38.04 -8.11
N TYR A 14 8.94 38.48 -8.01
CA TYR A 14 7.78 37.63 -8.21
C TYR A 14 7.66 37.06 -9.64
N PRO A 15 7.76 37.85 -10.73
CA PRO A 15 7.61 37.32 -12.08
C PRO A 15 8.69 36.29 -12.48
N PRO A 16 10.00 36.49 -12.17
CA PRO A 16 11.02 35.46 -12.40
C PRO A 16 10.78 34.17 -11.62
N VAL A 17 10.35 34.27 -10.35
CA VAL A 17 10.03 33.09 -9.52
C VAL A 17 8.83 32.34 -10.10
N LEU A 18 7.79 33.07 -10.50
CA LEU A 18 6.59 32.52 -11.15
C LEU A 18 6.96 31.79 -12.44
N LEU A 19 7.76 32.43 -13.32
CA LEU A 19 8.21 31.83 -14.57
C LEU A 19 9.06 30.58 -14.33
N ALA A 20 10.02 30.64 -13.40
CA ALA A 20 10.86 29.50 -13.03
C ALA A 20 10.01 28.34 -12.49
N LEU A 21 8.97 28.63 -11.70
CA LEU A 21 8.05 27.62 -11.18
C LEU A 21 7.18 27.00 -12.28
N SER A 22 6.62 27.82 -13.18
CA SER A 22 5.86 27.35 -14.33
C SER A 22 6.71 26.45 -15.23
N LEU A 23 7.94 26.86 -15.55
CA LEU A 23 8.89 26.03 -16.30
C LEU A 23 9.22 24.74 -15.56
N ARG A 24 9.44 24.81 -14.25
CA ARG A 24 9.67 23.61 -13.42
C ARG A 24 8.49 22.65 -13.47
N ILE A 25 7.26 23.15 -13.37
CA ILE A 25 6.03 22.33 -13.47
C ILE A 25 5.95 21.65 -14.84
N LEU A 26 6.20 22.39 -15.91
CA LEU A 26 6.20 21.86 -17.28
C LEU A 26 7.29 20.80 -17.49
N MET A 27 8.49 21.02 -16.94
CA MET A 27 9.60 20.09 -17.03
C MET A 27 9.39 18.77 -16.27
N ARG A 28 8.47 18.74 -15.30
CA ARG A 28 8.14 17.52 -14.53
C ARG A 28 7.28 16.51 -15.29
N ARG A 29 6.79 16.84 -16.50
CA ARG A 29 6.03 15.93 -17.39
C ARG A 29 4.90 15.14 -16.70
N ARG A 30 4.14 15.79 -15.81
CA ARG A 30 2.95 15.18 -15.20
C ARG A 30 1.81 15.10 -16.22
N SER A 31 0.79 14.28 -15.91
CA SER A 31 -0.47 14.28 -16.67
C SER A 31 -0.95 15.71 -16.91
N VAL A 32 -1.44 15.99 -18.11
CA VAL A 32 -1.80 17.34 -18.56
C VAL A 32 -2.74 18.05 -17.57
N GLY A 33 -3.75 17.34 -17.05
CA GLY A 33 -4.68 17.90 -16.07
C GLY A 33 -4.02 18.37 -14.77
N VAL A 34 -3.09 17.58 -14.20
CA VAL A 34 -2.35 17.97 -12.98
C VAL A 34 -1.43 19.16 -13.25
N THR A 35 -0.75 19.17 -14.39
CA THR A 35 0.10 20.29 -14.83
C THR A 35 -0.71 21.58 -14.95
N LEU A 36 -1.86 21.54 -15.66
CA LEU A 36 -2.74 22.70 -15.81
C LEU A 36 -3.34 23.16 -14.47
N SER A 37 -3.68 22.23 -13.58
CA SER A 37 -4.23 22.56 -12.25
C SER A 37 -3.22 23.31 -11.40
N TRP A 38 -1.95 22.89 -11.41
CA TRP A 38 -0.88 23.61 -10.70
C TRP A 38 -0.59 24.98 -11.28
N LEU A 39 -0.53 25.08 -12.61
CA LEU A 39 -0.37 26.37 -13.27
C LEU A 39 -1.54 27.30 -12.89
N LEU A 40 -2.79 26.84 -13.05
CA LEU A 40 -3.98 27.61 -12.70
C LEU A 40 -3.95 28.08 -11.24
N LEU A 41 -3.61 27.20 -10.29
CA LEU A 41 -3.56 27.55 -8.87
C LEU A 41 -2.50 28.63 -8.58
N ILE A 42 -1.32 28.51 -9.18
CA ILE A 42 -0.23 29.47 -8.99
C ILE A 42 -0.55 30.81 -9.68
N TYR A 43 -1.22 30.82 -10.83
CA TYR A 43 -1.63 32.06 -11.49
C TYR A 43 -2.83 32.74 -10.81
N ALA A 44 -3.81 31.95 -10.32
CA ALA A 44 -5.02 32.48 -9.68
C ALA A 44 -4.77 32.94 -8.23
N LEU A 45 -3.94 32.20 -7.48
CA LEU A 45 -3.60 32.51 -6.10
C LEU A 45 -2.08 32.47 -5.89
N PRO A 46 -1.31 33.42 -6.44
CA PRO A 46 0.16 33.50 -6.40
C PRO A 46 0.87 32.92 -5.17
N LEU A 47 0.64 33.53 -4.00
CA LEU A 47 1.31 33.18 -2.75
C LEU A 47 0.85 31.81 -2.25
N VAL A 48 -0.45 31.55 -2.33
CA VAL A 48 -1.06 30.30 -1.88
C VAL A 48 -0.61 29.15 -2.77
N GLY A 49 -0.70 29.29 -4.09
CA GLY A 49 -0.27 28.30 -5.07
C GLY A 49 1.21 27.98 -4.97
N PHE A 50 2.08 28.97 -4.68
CA PHE A 50 3.49 28.71 -4.41
C PHE A 50 3.68 27.81 -3.18
N ILE A 51 3.00 28.13 -2.07
CA ILE A 51 3.06 27.34 -0.83
C ILE A 51 2.52 25.92 -1.08
N PHE A 52 1.35 25.79 -1.71
CA PHE A 52 0.73 24.50 -2.00
C PHE A 52 1.58 23.66 -2.97
N TYR A 53 2.18 24.27 -4.00
CA TYR A 53 3.06 23.54 -4.91
C TYR A 53 4.33 23.06 -4.21
N GLY A 54 4.90 23.87 -3.32
CA GLY A 54 6.00 23.43 -2.46
C GLY A 54 5.63 22.24 -1.58
N MET A 55 4.39 22.18 -1.08
CA MET A 55 3.91 21.14 -0.17
C MET A 55 3.51 19.82 -0.86
N PHE A 56 2.79 19.90 -1.98
CA PHE A 56 2.14 18.76 -2.64
C PHE A 56 2.53 18.61 -4.12
N GLY A 57 3.14 19.64 -4.70
CA GLY A 57 3.45 19.74 -6.12
C GLY A 57 4.62 18.86 -6.56
N GLU A 58 5.47 18.35 -5.66
CA GLU A 58 6.56 17.43 -6.01
C GLU A 58 6.57 16.17 -5.14
N ARG A 59 6.82 15.00 -5.76
CA ARG A 59 6.93 13.68 -5.09
C ARG A 59 8.31 13.52 -4.44
N TYR A 60 8.63 14.36 -3.45
CA TYR A 60 9.98 14.45 -2.91
C TYR A 60 10.15 13.63 -1.61
N LEU A 61 10.90 12.51 -1.66
CA LEU A 61 11.26 11.71 -0.49
C LEU A 61 12.25 12.42 0.47
N GLY A 62 12.93 13.45 -0.04
CA GLY A 62 14.08 14.12 0.58
C GLY A 62 15.42 13.63 0.05
N ARG A 63 16.33 14.57 -0.28
CA ARG A 63 17.67 14.30 -0.83
C ARG A 63 18.45 13.23 -0.06
N LEU A 64 18.37 13.24 1.27
CA LEU A 64 19.07 12.28 2.12
C LEU A 64 18.53 10.86 1.94
N ARG A 65 17.21 10.68 1.99
CA ARG A 65 16.57 9.37 1.77
C ARG A 65 16.83 8.87 0.37
N VAL A 66 16.67 9.71 -0.66
CA VAL A 66 16.96 9.32 -2.06
C VAL A 66 18.42 8.88 -2.21
N LYS A 67 19.36 9.59 -1.59
CA LYS A 67 20.78 9.22 -1.62
C LYS A 67 21.03 7.87 -0.93
N ARG A 68 20.41 7.63 0.23
CA ARG A 68 20.52 6.37 0.98
C ARG A 68 19.87 5.21 0.23
N ALA A 69 18.62 5.38 -0.21
CA ALA A 69 17.87 4.44 -1.03
C ALA A 69 18.68 4.02 -2.26
N ARG A 70 19.22 4.96 -3.06
CA ARG A 70 20.05 4.61 -4.23
C ARG A 70 21.30 3.82 -3.85
N LYS A 71 21.99 4.21 -2.78
CA LYS A 71 23.18 3.50 -2.31
C LYS A 71 22.85 2.08 -1.85
N GLN A 72 21.76 1.91 -1.11
CA GLN A 72 21.33 0.63 -0.53
C GLN A 72 20.71 -0.28 -1.58
N TYR A 73 19.98 0.29 -2.53
CA TYR A 73 19.34 -0.46 -3.59
C TYR A 73 20.35 -1.21 -4.44
N GLY A 74 21.55 -0.66 -4.68
CA GLY A 74 22.61 -1.41 -5.37
C GLY A 74 23.01 -2.70 -4.65
N PHE A 75 23.15 -2.67 -3.32
CA PHE A 75 23.47 -3.86 -2.53
C PHE A 75 22.31 -4.84 -2.46
N TYR A 76 21.10 -4.31 -2.24
CA TYR A 76 19.90 -5.11 -2.21
C TYR A 76 19.65 -5.78 -3.56
N ARG A 77 19.89 -5.07 -4.67
CA ARG A 77 19.78 -5.59 -6.02
C ARG A 77 20.79 -6.69 -6.30
N GLN A 78 22.05 -6.49 -5.93
CA GLN A 78 23.07 -7.55 -6.04
C GLN A 78 22.64 -8.82 -5.28
N TRP A 79 22.13 -8.66 -4.06
CA TRP A 79 21.61 -9.78 -3.29
C TRP A 79 20.42 -10.46 -3.98
N LEU A 80 19.46 -9.69 -4.54
CA LEU A 80 18.34 -10.23 -5.30
C LEU A 80 18.80 -10.99 -6.56
N ASP A 81 19.83 -10.50 -7.25
CA ASP A 81 20.39 -11.16 -8.43
C ASP A 81 21.03 -12.50 -8.03
N GLU A 82 21.79 -12.57 -6.93
CA GLU A 82 22.33 -13.83 -6.39
C GLU A 82 21.24 -14.83 -6.01
N VAL A 83 20.14 -14.36 -5.42
CA VAL A 83 18.97 -15.18 -5.11
C VAL A 83 18.31 -15.71 -6.38
N SER A 84 18.14 -14.83 -7.36
CA SER A 84 17.51 -15.15 -8.63
C SER A 84 18.34 -16.18 -9.39
N GLU A 85 19.65 -15.99 -9.52
CA GLU A 85 20.56 -16.93 -10.20
C GLU A 85 20.51 -18.34 -9.60
N ARG A 86 20.43 -18.45 -8.27
CA ARG A 86 20.33 -19.75 -7.57
C ARG A 86 19.00 -20.46 -7.80
N ARG A 87 17.97 -19.74 -8.26
CA ARG A 87 16.58 -20.18 -8.29
C ARG A 87 15.87 -19.86 -9.60
N LEU A 88 16.60 -19.54 -10.66
CA LEU A 88 16.07 -19.30 -12.00
C LEU A 88 15.30 -20.54 -12.44
N LEU A 89 13.98 -20.46 -12.21
CA LEU A 89 12.87 -20.94 -13.01
C LEU A 89 13.23 -22.21 -13.78
N SER A 90 12.89 -23.37 -13.20
CA SER A 90 12.85 -24.63 -13.94
C SER A 90 12.06 -24.38 -15.23
N THR A 91 12.68 -24.69 -16.36
CA THR A 91 12.26 -24.42 -17.75
C THR A 91 10.85 -24.91 -18.15
N GLU A 92 10.07 -25.51 -17.24
CA GLU A 92 8.69 -25.96 -17.45
C GLU A 92 7.64 -24.83 -17.39
N GLU A 93 8.02 -23.60 -17.02
CA GLU A 93 7.13 -22.49 -16.69
C GLU A 93 6.64 -21.63 -17.87
N THR A 94 6.64 -22.17 -19.08
CA THR A 94 6.27 -21.42 -20.30
C THR A 94 4.78 -21.03 -20.39
N ASN A 95 3.91 -21.62 -19.56
CA ASN A 95 2.45 -21.48 -19.66
C ASN A 95 1.74 -20.84 -18.46
N SER A 96 2.44 -20.34 -17.42
CA SER A 96 1.74 -19.62 -16.35
C SER A 96 1.12 -18.33 -16.93
N PRO A 97 -0.19 -18.08 -16.73
CA PRO A 97 -0.80 -16.80 -17.11
C PRO A 97 -0.18 -15.60 -16.38
N LEU A 98 0.63 -15.83 -15.32
CA LEU A 98 1.33 -14.80 -14.56
C LEU A 98 2.64 -14.33 -15.18
N ARG A 99 3.15 -15.06 -16.17
CA ARG A 99 4.45 -14.77 -16.76
C ARG A 99 4.65 -13.29 -17.09
N PRO A 100 3.68 -12.57 -17.71
CA PRO A 100 3.85 -11.14 -17.96
C PRO A 100 4.00 -10.29 -16.69
N VAL A 101 3.28 -10.60 -15.61
CA VAL A 101 3.40 -9.90 -14.31
C VAL A 101 4.76 -10.20 -13.67
N MET A 102 5.21 -11.45 -13.74
CA MET A 102 6.48 -11.89 -13.18
C MET A 102 7.67 -11.25 -13.90
N GLU A 103 7.66 -11.28 -15.24
CA GLU A 103 8.68 -10.67 -16.10
C GLU A 103 8.75 -9.16 -15.89
N LEU A 104 7.60 -8.49 -15.81
CA LEU A 104 7.53 -7.06 -15.53
C LEU A 104 8.15 -6.71 -14.17
N THR A 105 7.76 -7.44 -13.12
CA THR A 105 8.24 -7.19 -11.76
C THR A 105 9.73 -7.50 -11.62
N LEU A 106 10.21 -8.57 -12.26
CA LEU A 106 11.65 -8.91 -12.31
C LEU A 106 12.45 -7.87 -13.10
N GLY A 107 11.94 -7.44 -14.26
CA GLY A 107 12.60 -6.45 -15.11
C GLY A 107 12.71 -5.07 -14.46
N SER A 108 11.65 -4.61 -13.79
CA SER A 108 11.63 -3.29 -13.16
C SER A 108 12.31 -3.26 -11.78
N LEU A 109 12.08 -4.28 -10.93
CA LEU A 109 12.53 -4.26 -9.53
C LEU A 109 13.59 -5.31 -9.20
N GLY A 110 13.74 -6.35 -10.03
CA GLY A 110 14.62 -7.48 -9.71
C GLY A 110 14.05 -8.45 -8.70
N MET A 111 12.76 -8.33 -8.39
CA MET A 111 12.11 -9.22 -7.44
C MET A 111 11.81 -10.54 -8.15
N PRO A 112 12.45 -11.66 -7.76
CA PRO A 112 12.16 -12.94 -8.37
C PRO A 112 10.81 -13.48 -7.91
N ALA A 113 10.16 -14.25 -8.79
CA ALA A 113 9.13 -15.17 -8.38
C ALA A 113 9.79 -16.46 -7.88
N LEU A 114 9.31 -16.98 -6.75
CA LEU A 114 9.96 -18.07 -6.03
C LEU A 114 8.96 -19.19 -5.75
N HIS A 115 9.39 -20.44 -5.95
CA HIS A 115 8.72 -21.64 -5.45
C HIS A 115 9.19 -22.01 -4.04
N GLY A 116 8.55 -23.00 -3.44
CA GLY A 116 8.94 -23.53 -2.14
C GLY A 116 8.22 -22.87 -0.96
N ASN A 117 7.29 -21.95 -1.23
CA ASN A 117 6.58 -21.22 -0.18
C ASN A 117 5.37 -22.00 0.33
N HIS A 118 5.14 -21.90 1.63
CA HIS A 118 3.88 -22.28 2.26
C HIS A 118 3.12 -21.04 2.67
N TRP A 119 1.80 -21.16 2.71
CA TRP A 119 0.93 -20.08 3.14
C TRP A 119 -0.13 -20.60 4.10
N ARG A 120 -0.58 -19.70 4.98
CA ARG A 120 -1.80 -19.85 5.75
C ARG A 120 -2.58 -18.55 5.66
N LEU A 121 -3.79 -18.64 5.13
CA LEU A 121 -4.71 -17.50 5.08
C LEU A 121 -5.34 -17.30 6.48
N LEU A 122 -5.19 -16.11 7.03
CA LEU A 122 -5.71 -15.72 8.34
C LEU A 122 -6.84 -14.71 8.10
N TYR A 123 -8.06 -15.25 7.97
CA TYR A 123 -9.25 -14.54 7.49
C TYR A 123 -9.96 -13.69 8.55
N SER A 124 -9.50 -13.70 9.81
CA SER A 124 -10.08 -12.87 10.87
C SER A 124 -9.02 -12.35 11.83
N PRO A 125 -9.25 -11.18 12.46
CA PRO A 125 -8.31 -10.58 13.42
C PRO A 125 -7.92 -11.51 14.57
N SER A 126 -8.87 -12.27 15.14
CA SER A 126 -8.59 -13.19 16.25
C SER A 126 -7.60 -14.28 15.82
N VAL A 127 -7.82 -14.88 14.65
CA VAL A 127 -6.92 -15.89 14.07
C VAL A 127 -5.55 -15.30 13.76
N VAL A 128 -5.48 -14.04 13.32
CA VAL A 128 -4.22 -13.32 13.11
C VAL A 128 -3.45 -13.17 14.42
N PHE A 129 -4.09 -12.63 15.46
CA PHE A 129 -3.44 -12.45 16.77
C PHE A 129 -3.01 -13.79 17.39
N ASP A 130 -3.87 -14.82 17.35
CA ASP A 130 -3.55 -16.14 17.92
C ASP A 130 -2.35 -16.80 17.23
N GLN A 131 -2.23 -16.66 15.91
CA GLN A 131 -1.10 -17.21 15.18
C GLN A 131 0.16 -16.37 15.40
N LEU A 132 0.06 -15.03 15.36
CA LEU A 132 1.18 -14.13 15.58
C LEU A 132 1.80 -14.30 16.97
N LEU A 133 0.98 -14.39 18.01
CA LEU A 133 1.45 -14.57 19.38
C LEU A 133 2.21 -15.89 19.56
N ARG A 134 1.78 -16.97 18.89
CA ARG A 134 2.50 -18.25 18.87
C ARG A 134 3.86 -18.12 18.21
N ASP A 135 3.91 -17.53 17.03
CA ASP A 135 5.18 -17.35 16.31
C ASP A 135 6.15 -16.42 17.08
N LEU A 136 5.65 -15.38 17.74
CA LEU A 136 6.47 -14.49 18.58
C LEU A 136 6.98 -15.18 19.85
N ALA A 137 6.25 -16.14 20.39
CA ALA A 137 6.70 -16.96 21.52
C ALA A 137 7.85 -17.90 21.10
N GLU A 138 7.84 -18.38 19.86
CA GLU A 138 8.84 -19.29 19.30
C GLU A 138 10.05 -18.58 18.69
N ALA A 139 9.96 -17.27 18.43
CA ALA A 139 11.03 -16.47 17.85
C ALA A 139 12.34 -16.56 18.63
N ARG A 140 13.47 -16.71 17.91
CA ARG A 140 14.81 -17.01 18.46
C ARG A 140 15.88 -15.99 18.11
N GLU A 141 15.84 -15.43 16.90
CA GLU A 141 16.89 -14.55 16.40
C GLU A 141 16.41 -13.11 16.26
N ARG A 142 15.36 -12.90 15.47
CA ARG A 142 14.94 -11.55 15.08
C ARG A 142 13.45 -11.45 14.77
N VAL A 143 12.86 -10.35 15.17
CA VAL A 143 11.50 -9.93 14.83
C VAL A 143 11.57 -8.53 14.26
N PHE A 144 11.07 -8.36 13.04
CA PHE A 144 10.91 -7.06 12.42
C PHE A 144 9.43 -6.83 12.10
N ILE A 145 8.91 -5.67 12.50
CA ILE A 145 7.52 -5.24 12.29
C ILE A 145 7.53 -3.89 11.59
N GLU A 146 6.72 -3.77 10.53
CA GLU A 146 6.54 -2.53 9.77
C GLU A 146 5.06 -2.25 9.54
N PHE A 147 4.54 -1.16 10.11
CA PHE A 147 3.10 -0.87 10.08
C PHE A 147 2.79 0.62 9.92
N TYR A 148 1.68 0.87 9.23
CA TYR A 148 1.06 2.20 9.17
C TYR A 148 0.46 2.62 10.52
N ILE A 149 -0.41 1.75 11.08
CA ILE A 149 -1.08 2.00 12.35
C ILE A 149 -0.73 0.89 13.33
N VAL A 150 -0.27 1.31 14.51
CA VAL A 150 -0.20 0.52 15.73
C VAL A 150 -1.03 1.24 16.79
N GLU A 151 -1.89 0.51 17.47
CA GLU A 151 -2.60 0.98 18.66
C GLU A 151 -2.25 0.12 19.89
N GLU A 152 -2.38 0.66 21.09
CA GLU A 152 -2.05 -0.06 22.34
C GLU A 152 -3.26 -0.78 22.99
N LYS A 153 -4.42 -0.81 22.31
CA LYS A 153 -5.67 -1.35 22.89
C LYS A 153 -5.98 -2.76 22.41
N GLY A 154 -6.80 -3.45 23.22
CA GLY A 154 -7.28 -4.79 22.91
C GLY A 154 -6.14 -5.80 22.80
N ARG A 155 -6.24 -6.71 21.85
CA ARG A 155 -5.26 -7.78 21.64
C ARG A 155 -3.89 -7.32 21.16
N VAL A 156 -3.73 -6.06 20.75
CA VAL A 156 -2.41 -5.53 20.41
C VAL A 156 -1.52 -5.45 21.65
N GLU A 157 -2.07 -5.22 22.83
CA GLU A 157 -1.29 -5.22 24.07
C GLU A 157 -0.61 -6.57 24.33
N GLU A 158 -1.26 -7.69 24.01
CA GLU A 158 -0.66 -9.03 24.07
C GLU A 158 0.55 -9.13 23.12
N VAL A 159 0.44 -8.58 21.91
CA VAL A 159 1.53 -8.56 20.93
C VAL A 159 2.70 -7.73 21.45
N LEU A 160 2.43 -6.55 22.01
CA LEU A 160 3.47 -5.68 22.59
C LEU A 160 4.19 -6.37 23.76
N GLN A 161 3.46 -7.08 24.62
CA GLN A 161 4.04 -7.88 25.71
C GLN A 161 4.87 -9.06 25.17
N ALA A 162 4.41 -9.74 24.13
CA ALA A 162 5.15 -10.81 23.48
C ALA A 162 6.47 -10.31 22.88
N LEU A 163 6.50 -9.09 22.33
CA LEU A 163 7.72 -8.46 21.83
C LEU A 163 8.71 -8.12 22.95
N GLU A 164 8.23 -7.62 24.10
CA GLU A 164 9.07 -7.43 25.29
C GLU A 164 9.63 -8.75 25.80
N ALA A 165 8.82 -9.80 25.84
CA ALA A 165 9.24 -11.14 26.24
C ALA A 165 10.27 -11.72 25.27
N ALA A 166 10.07 -11.56 23.95
CA ALA A 166 11.05 -11.95 22.94
C ALA A 166 12.37 -11.21 23.15
N ARG A 167 12.31 -9.90 23.37
CA ARG A 167 13.51 -9.10 23.63
C ARG A 167 14.25 -9.56 24.90
N ALA A 168 13.52 -9.90 25.95
CA ALA A 168 14.10 -10.46 27.19
C ALA A 168 14.78 -11.83 26.97
N ARG A 169 14.35 -12.61 25.98
CA ARG A 169 15.03 -13.86 25.56
C ARG A 169 16.29 -13.63 24.71
N GLY A 170 16.61 -12.37 24.39
CA GLY A 170 17.76 -12.01 23.55
C GLY A 170 17.44 -11.85 22.06
N VAL A 171 16.17 -12.03 21.65
CA VAL A 171 15.72 -11.80 20.27
C VAL A 171 15.91 -10.32 19.91
N GLU A 172 16.38 -10.04 18.71
CA GLU A 172 16.45 -8.68 18.18
C GLU A 172 15.06 -8.24 17.72
N VAL A 173 14.54 -7.14 18.27
CA VAL A 173 13.18 -6.69 17.96
C VAL A 173 13.20 -5.26 17.41
N ARG A 174 12.70 -5.09 16.19
CA ARG A 174 12.62 -3.80 15.48
C ARG A 174 11.20 -3.49 15.06
N LEU A 175 10.77 -2.25 15.26
CA LEU A 175 9.49 -1.71 14.81
C LEU A 175 9.75 -0.47 13.96
N LEU A 176 9.28 -0.46 12.72
CA LEU A 176 9.31 0.69 11.82
C LEU A 176 7.87 1.18 11.62
N LEU A 177 7.53 2.34 12.18
CA LEU A 177 6.16 2.81 12.29
C LEU A 177 5.97 4.16 11.60
N ASP A 178 4.89 4.30 10.84
CA ASP A 178 4.53 5.59 10.23
C ASP A 178 4.16 6.62 11.29
N SER A 179 4.79 7.80 11.20
CA SER A 179 4.60 8.90 12.15
C SER A 179 3.17 9.38 12.30
N VAL A 180 2.35 9.28 11.25
CA VAL A 180 1.00 9.84 11.21
C VAL A 180 -0.01 8.80 11.61
N GLY A 181 0.08 7.59 11.04
CA GLY A 181 -0.81 6.49 11.38
C GLY A 181 -0.64 6.01 12.83
N SER A 182 0.59 6.01 13.33
CA SER A 182 0.93 5.53 14.68
C SER A 182 1.27 6.64 15.68
N ASN A 183 0.93 7.91 15.38
CA ASN A 183 1.29 9.08 16.19
C ASN A 183 0.93 8.91 17.68
N ASP A 184 -0.28 8.45 17.97
CA ASP A 184 -0.80 8.36 19.34
C ASP A 184 -0.05 7.27 20.12
N PHE A 185 0.23 6.13 19.49
CA PHE A 185 1.06 5.08 20.06
C PHE A 185 2.50 5.55 20.26
N LEU A 186 3.12 6.21 19.28
CA LEU A 186 4.51 6.68 19.36
C LEU A 186 4.74 7.65 20.54
N LYS A 187 3.71 8.43 20.90
CA LYS A 187 3.72 9.37 22.04
C LYS A 187 3.28 8.75 23.36
N SER A 188 2.77 7.51 23.34
CA SER A 188 2.23 6.83 24.52
C SER A 188 3.31 6.44 25.52
N ARG A 189 2.90 6.22 26.78
CA ARG A 189 3.75 5.59 27.80
C ARG A 189 4.08 4.14 27.45
N ARG A 190 3.22 3.45 26.68
CA ARG A 190 3.45 2.07 26.28
C ARG A 190 4.62 1.93 25.32
N CYS A 191 4.73 2.83 24.33
CA CYS A 191 5.87 2.89 23.42
C CYS A 191 7.17 3.17 24.20
N GLN A 192 7.16 4.11 25.15
CA GLN A 192 8.32 4.39 26.00
C GLN A 192 8.76 3.15 26.81
N ARG A 193 7.80 2.38 27.35
CA ARG A 193 8.09 1.12 28.04
C ARG A 193 8.70 0.07 27.11
N LEU A 194 8.18 -0.06 25.90
CA LEU A 194 8.68 -0.98 24.88
C LEU A 194 10.14 -0.66 24.50
N GLN A 195 10.44 0.64 24.29
CA GLN A 195 11.80 1.12 24.04
C GLN A 195 12.72 0.88 25.25
N ALA A 196 12.23 1.12 26.48
CA ALA A 196 12.99 0.86 27.70
C ALA A 196 13.29 -0.64 27.91
N ALA A 197 12.44 -1.53 27.40
CA ALA A 197 12.69 -2.98 27.35
C ALA A 197 13.73 -3.38 26.29
N GLY A 198 14.26 -2.42 25.51
CA GLY A 198 15.33 -2.63 24.54
C GLY A 198 14.84 -2.95 23.12
N VAL A 199 13.56 -2.75 22.82
CA VAL A 199 13.01 -2.84 21.47
C VAL A 199 13.37 -1.58 20.68
N GLU A 200 13.90 -1.74 19.47
CA GLU A 200 14.21 -0.59 18.61
C GLU A 200 12.95 -0.12 17.88
N VAL A 201 12.40 1.03 18.29
CA VAL A 201 11.25 1.65 17.63
C VAL A 201 11.72 2.85 16.80
N LEU A 202 11.46 2.80 15.50
CA LEU A 202 11.79 3.83 14.53
C LEU A 202 10.50 4.50 14.02
N ASP A 203 10.41 5.81 14.25
CA ASP A 203 9.38 6.68 13.71
C ASP A 203 9.80 7.20 12.32
N VAL A 204 8.98 6.98 11.28
CA VAL A 204 9.32 7.32 9.88
C VAL A 204 8.34 8.31 9.24
N LEU A 205 8.81 9.00 8.19
CA LEU A 205 8.00 9.91 7.36
C LEU A 205 7.24 11.00 8.14
N HIS A 206 7.90 11.59 9.15
CA HIS A 206 7.34 12.64 10.02
C HIS A 206 6.59 13.74 9.26
N ALA A 207 5.30 13.92 9.52
CA ALA A 207 4.53 15.03 8.97
C ALA A 207 4.82 16.34 9.71
N ASN A 208 5.94 16.99 9.39
CA ASN A 208 6.30 18.29 9.98
C ASN A 208 6.17 19.42 8.94
N LEU A 209 5.24 20.36 9.19
CA LEU A 209 5.02 21.55 8.36
C LEU A 209 6.28 22.43 8.23
N PHE A 210 7.15 22.46 9.25
CA PHE A 210 8.41 23.21 9.19
C PHE A 210 9.51 22.52 8.35
N ARG A 211 9.31 21.25 7.96
CA ARG A 211 10.21 20.48 7.09
C ARG A 211 9.64 20.23 5.69
N MET A 212 8.60 20.98 5.30
CA MET A 212 7.93 20.88 3.99
C MET A 212 8.87 21.07 2.78
N SER A 213 9.94 21.85 2.93
CA SER A 213 10.96 22.03 1.89
C SER A 213 11.91 20.83 1.73
N LEU A 214 11.88 19.87 2.66
CA LEU A 214 12.79 18.73 2.74
C LEU A 214 12.15 17.39 2.39
N GLN A 215 10.83 17.26 2.47
CA GLN A 215 10.07 16.05 2.10
C GLN A 215 8.59 16.37 1.87
N ARG A 216 7.91 15.59 1.03
CA ARG A 216 6.46 15.68 0.84
C ARG A 216 5.74 15.12 2.07
N VAL A 217 4.80 15.89 2.62
CA VAL A 217 4.21 15.65 3.96
C VAL A 217 3.11 14.57 3.95
N ASP A 218 2.62 14.19 2.78
CA ASP A 218 1.53 13.21 2.57
C ASP A 218 2.02 11.80 2.22
N LEU A 219 3.33 11.58 2.08
CA LEU A 219 3.92 10.25 1.96
C LEU A 219 3.69 9.46 3.24
N ARG A 220 3.27 8.20 3.11
CA ARG A 220 3.07 7.30 4.25
C ARG A 220 3.78 5.98 4.05
N GLN A 221 4.24 5.41 5.16
CA GLN A 221 4.65 4.02 5.20
C GLN A 221 3.39 3.20 5.44
N HIS A 222 2.88 2.61 4.36
CA HIS A 222 1.58 1.96 4.36
C HIS A 222 1.69 0.44 4.21
N ARG A 223 2.89 -0.12 4.30
CA ARG A 223 3.10 -1.56 4.44
C ARG A 223 2.59 -2.09 5.78
N LYS A 224 2.26 -3.39 5.80
CA LYS A 224 1.89 -4.16 7.00
C LYS A 224 2.65 -5.48 6.95
N LEU A 225 3.91 -5.42 7.34
CA LEU A 225 4.85 -6.54 7.24
C LEU A 225 5.31 -6.96 8.61
N ILE A 226 5.42 -8.28 8.80
CA ILE A 226 6.11 -8.88 9.95
C ILE A 226 7.08 -9.89 9.38
N SER A 227 8.30 -9.94 9.91
CA SER A 227 9.28 -10.98 9.64
C SER A 227 9.78 -11.55 10.95
N ILE A 228 9.81 -12.88 11.06
CA ILE A 228 10.28 -13.61 12.23
C ILE A 228 11.34 -14.61 11.76
N ASP A 229 12.55 -14.50 12.33
CA ASP A 229 13.67 -15.41 12.14
C ASP A 229 14.01 -15.69 10.66
N ASN A 230 13.73 -14.73 9.77
CA ASN A 230 14.05 -14.78 8.34
C ASN A 230 13.44 -15.97 7.56
N HIS A 231 12.43 -16.63 8.11
CA HIS A 231 11.74 -17.75 7.46
C HIS A 231 10.21 -17.68 7.57
N ILE A 232 9.69 -16.93 8.54
CA ILE A 232 8.26 -16.61 8.65
C ILE A 232 8.06 -15.14 8.28
N ALA A 233 7.02 -14.86 7.51
CA ALA A 233 6.57 -13.51 7.25
C ALA A 233 5.05 -13.37 7.27
N TYR A 234 4.56 -12.17 7.52
CA TYR A 234 3.15 -11.81 7.40
C TYR A 234 2.99 -10.60 6.49
N THR A 235 1.94 -10.62 5.68
CA THR A 235 1.48 -9.44 4.93
C THR A 235 -0.02 -9.48 4.75
N GLY A 236 -0.63 -8.34 4.42
CA GLY A 236 -2.06 -8.23 4.19
C GLY A 236 -2.54 -6.79 4.35
N SER A 237 -3.83 -6.66 4.66
CA SER A 237 -4.51 -5.37 4.76
C SER A 237 -4.69 -4.88 6.19
N MET A 238 -4.59 -5.80 7.16
CA MET A 238 -4.80 -5.55 8.59
C MET A 238 -3.68 -4.65 9.15
N ASN A 239 -4.06 -3.53 9.78
CA ASN A 239 -3.16 -2.79 10.66
C ASN A 239 -3.00 -3.50 12.00
N LEU A 240 -1.98 -3.15 12.80
CA LEU A 240 -1.83 -3.67 14.16
C LEU A 240 -2.75 -2.90 15.12
N ALA A 241 -4.05 -3.08 14.91
CA ALA A 241 -5.13 -2.47 15.66
C ALA A 241 -6.24 -3.52 15.83
N ASP A 242 -6.76 -3.67 17.05
CA ASP A 242 -7.84 -4.60 17.33
C ASP A 242 -9.18 -4.01 16.84
N PRO A 243 -9.88 -4.62 15.87
CA PRO A 243 -11.10 -4.06 15.31
C PRO A 243 -12.27 -3.92 16.29
N LEU A 244 -12.21 -4.52 17.49
CA LEU A 244 -13.19 -4.30 18.56
C LEU A 244 -12.98 -2.98 19.30
N TRP A 245 -11.77 -2.42 19.24
CA TRP A 245 -11.38 -1.19 19.95
C TRP A 245 -11.08 -0.04 18.99
N PHE A 246 -10.68 -0.37 17.76
CA PHE A 246 -10.26 0.59 16.77
C PHE A 246 -11.45 1.33 16.16
N ARG A 247 -11.41 2.68 16.19
CA ARG A 247 -12.35 3.58 15.50
C ARG A 247 -13.83 3.24 15.67
N GLN A 248 -14.26 2.75 16.84
CA GLN A 248 -15.67 2.39 17.10
C GLN A 248 -16.63 3.57 16.89
N ASP A 249 -16.19 4.79 17.17
CA ASP A 249 -16.99 6.01 17.05
C ASP A 249 -17.11 6.54 15.61
N SER A 250 -16.45 5.91 14.63
CA SER A 250 -16.45 6.38 13.23
C SER A 250 -17.73 6.05 12.45
N GLY A 251 -18.63 5.24 13.02
CA GLY A 251 -19.93 4.89 12.42
C GLY A 251 -19.85 3.92 11.22
N VAL A 252 -18.69 3.30 11.02
CA VAL A 252 -18.41 2.33 9.93
C VAL A 252 -18.49 0.86 10.38
N GLY A 253 -18.51 0.60 11.69
CA GLY A 253 -18.40 -0.75 12.26
C GLY A 253 -16.95 -1.24 12.32
N PRO A 254 -16.72 -2.53 12.67
CA PRO A 254 -15.39 -3.09 12.76
C PRO A 254 -14.72 -3.10 11.37
N TRP A 255 -13.40 -2.99 11.37
CA TRP A 255 -12.59 -3.17 10.17
C TRP A 255 -12.49 -4.67 9.85
N ILE A 256 -12.80 -5.02 8.62
CA ILE A 256 -12.75 -6.40 8.11
C ILE A 256 -11.53 -6.52 7.23
N ASP A 257 -10.51 -7.16 7.78
CA ASP A 257 -9.19 -7.34 7.21
C ASP A 257 -8.75 -8.80 7.34
N LEU A 258 -7.69 -9.13 6.62
CA LEU A 258 -7.03 -10.42 6.66
C LEU A 258 -5.52 -10.25 6.59
N MET A 259 -4.80 -11.31 6.93
CA MET A 259 -3.38 -11.45 6.66
C MET A 259 -3.08 -12.83 6.07
N VAL A 260 -1.94 -12.93 5.41
CA VAL A 260 -1.34 -14.18 4.98
C VAL A 260 -0.08 -14.38 5.80
N ARG A 261 0.01 -15.51 6.48
CA ARG A 261 1.27 -16.00 7.05
C ARG A 261 1.98 -16.84 6.01
N LEU A 262 3.27 -16.59 5.84
CA LEU A 262 4.11 -17.17 4.81
C LEU A 262 5.30 -17.84 5.47
N GLU A 263 5.69 -18.98 4.93
CA GLU A 263 6.95 -19.64 5.25
C GLU A 263 7.72 -19.91 3.98
N GLY A 264 9.03 -19.70 4.05
CA GLY A 264 9.96 -20.03 2.96
C GLY A 264 10.58 -18.81 2.29
N PRO A 265 11.02 -18.94 1.02
CA PRO A 265 11.89 -17.98 0.34
C PRO A 265 11.30 -16.57 0.24
N VAL A 266 9.99 -16.46 0.02
CA VAL A 266 9.33 -15.15 -0.07
C VAL A 266 9.42 -14.37 1.25
N ALA A 267 9.48 -15.06 2.39
CA ALA A 267 9.65 -14.42 3.70
C ALA A 267 11.01 -13.72 3.82
N ALA A 268 12.07 -14.30 3.23
CA ALA A 268 13.38 -13.68 3.19
C ALA A 268 13.42 -12.45 2.27
N ILE A 269 12.75 -12.50 1.11
CA ILE A 269 12.59 -11.33 0.23
C ILE A 269 11.86 -10.19 0.95
N MET A 270 10.77 -10.52 1.65
CA MET A 270 10.02 -9.55 2.45
C MET A 270 10.88 -8.94 3.55
N GLN A 271 11.65 -9.75 4.29
CA GLN A 271 12.60 -9.26 5.28
C GLN A 271 13.63 -8.32 4.65
N GLY A 272 14.16 -8.68 3.48
CA GLY A 272 15.11 -7.86 2.75
C GLY A 272 14.55 -6.48 2.38
N SER A 273 13.27 -6.41 1.98
CA SER A 273 12.57 -5.14 1.78
C SER A 273 12.47 -4.33 3.07
N MET A 274 12.08 -4.95 4.19
CA MET A 274 11.96 -4.25 5.47
C MET A 274 13.33 -3.71 5.93
N ILE A 275 14.40 -4.49 5.72
CA ILE A 275 15.78 -4.05 5.98
C ILE A 275 16.11 -2.86 5.11
N PHE A 276 15.83 -2.93 3.80
CA PHE A 276 16.05 -1.80 2.89
C PHE A 276 15.35 -0.52 3.40
N ASP A 277 14.12 -0.60 3.87
CA ASP A 277 13.40 0.54 4.44
C ASP A 277 14.06 1.06 5.73
N TRP A 278 14.48 0.17 6.62
CA TRP A 278 15.22 0.53 7.84
C TRP A 278 16.52 1.25 7.52
N GLU A 279 17.31 0.70 6.60
CA GLU A 279 18.59 1.28 6.22
C GLU A 279 18.36 2.62 5.51
N MET A 280 17.30 2.76 4.70
CA MET A 280 16.96 4.03 4.03
C MET A 280 16.74 5.15 5.05
N GLU A 281 16.02 4.86 6.13
CA GLU A 281 15.70 5.83 7.17
C GLU A 281 16.88 6.08 8.12
N THR A 282 17.61 5.04 8.53
CA THR A 282 18.68 5.18 9.54
C THR A 282 20.05 5.45 8.93
N GLY A 283 20.31 4.99 7.71
CA GLY A 283 21.63 4.94 7.08
C GLY A 283 22.58 3.88 7.68
N LYS A 284 22.12 3.08 8.66
CA LYS A 284 22.89 2.01 9.28
C LYS A 284 22.65 0.72 8.51
N ARG A 285 23.73 -0.01 8.20
CA ARG A 285 23.64 -1.29 7.48
C ARG A 285 23.43 -2.45 8.45
N LEU A 286 22.52 -3.35 8.11
CA LEU A 286 22.26 -4.60 8.82
C LEU A 286 23.00 -5.72 8.11
N VAL A 287 24.28 -5.91 8.46
CA VAL A 287 25.23 -6.77 7.73
C VAL A 287 24.77 -8.24 7.64
N ASP A 288 24.14 -8.76 8.70
CA ASP A 288 23.62 -10.14 8.75
C ASP A 288 22.13 -10.25 8.38
N GLY A 289 21.51 -9.15 7.97
CA GLY A 289 20.08 -9.06 7.70
C GLY A 289 19.63 -9.78 6.42
N LEU A 290 20.52 -9.91 5.44
CA LEU A 290 20.22 -10.46 4.11
C LEU A 290 20.76 -11.89 3.94
N ALA A 291 20.97 -12.65 5.01
CA ALA A 291 21.37 -14.04 4.88
C ALA A 291 20.25 -14.86 4.20
N TRP A 292 20.58 -15.76 3.27
CA TRP A 292 19.58 -16.64 2.68
C TRP A 292 19.22 -17.76 3.68
N PRO A 293 17.93 -18.09 3.88
CA PRO A 293 17.54 -19.18 4.78
C PRO A 293 18.08 -20.52 4.26
N LYS A 294 18.75 -21.28 5.14
CA LYS A 294 19.46 -22.54 4.81
C LYS A 294 18.51 -23.65 4.33
N ASP A 295 17.31 -23.72 4.91
CA ASP A 295 16.32 -24.78 4.63
C ASP A 295 14.94 -24.17 4.42
N SER A 296 14.53 -23.94 3.17
CA SER A 296 13.27 -23.19 2.92
C SER A 296 12.37 -23.72 1.82
N ALA A 297 12.75 -24.77 1.06
CA ALA A 297 11.96 -25.18 -0.10
C ALA A 297 11.23 -26.52 0.13
N THR A 298 10.02 -26.47 0.68
CA THR A 298 9.12 -27.65 0.71
C THR A 298 7.69 -27.35 0.23
N GLY A 299 7.34 -26.08 0.04
CA GLY A 299 6.04 -25.67 -0.48
C GLY A 299 5.93 -25.76 -2.00
N LYS A 300 4.70 -25.62 -2.52
CA LYS A 300 4.40 -25.70 -3.96
C LYS A 300 3.96 -24.36 -4.57
N SER A 301 3.73 -23.35 -3.74
CA SER A 301 3.15 -22.09 -4.20
C SER A 301 4.21 -21.18 -4.80
N LEU A 302 3.93 -20.70 -6.01
CA LEU A 302 4.72 -19.69 -6.68
C LEU A 302 4.27 -18.31 -6.20
N MET A 303 5.21 -17.55 -5.65
CA MET A 303 4.91 -16.23 -5.10
C MET A 303 5.96 -15.23 -5.52
N GLN A 304 5.53 -13.98 -5.72
CA GLN A 304 6.39 -12.85 -5.99
C GLN A 304 6.00 -11.68 -5.09
N PHE A 305 7.00 -11.09 -4.44
CA PHE A 305 6.80 -9.93 -3.59
C PHE A 305 7.04 -8.64 -4.39
N LEU A 306 6.09 -7.71 -4.31
CA LEU A 306 6.10 -6.44 -5.01
C LEU A 306 6.04 -5.28 -4.00
N PRO A 307 7.20 -4.73 -3.58
CA PRO A 307 7.24 -3.48 -2.84
C PRO A 307 7.15 -2.28 -3.80
N THR A 308 6.37 -1.28 -3.42
CA THR A 308 6.18 -0.05 -4.21
C THR A 308 6.40 1.16 -3.32
N GLY A 309 6.66 2.32 -3.92
CA GLY A 309 6.88 3.58 -3.21
C GLY A 309 7.92 4.44 -3.92
N PRO A 310 8.17 5.67 -3.46
CA PRO A 310 8.95 6.64 -4.22
C PRO A 310 10.47 6.40 -4.18
N ALA A 311 10.90 5.30 -3.56
CA ALA A 311 12.26 4.76 -3.66
C ALA A 311 12.44 3.79 -4.84
N PHE A 312 11.34 3.30 -5.41
CA PHE A 312 11.29 2.33 -6.50
C PHE A 312 10.77 3.00 -7.79
N ASP A 313 10.64 2.21 -8.87
CA ASP A 313 9.98 2.66 -10.10
C ASP A 313 8.55 3.13 -9.78
N GLU A 314 8.22 4.38 -10.13
CA GLU A 314 7.00 5.06 -9.69
C GLU A 314 5.72 4.45 -10.29
N ASP A 315 5.83 3.71 -11.41
CA ASP A 315 4.69 3.28 -12.21
C ASP A 315 4.39 1.77 -12.05
N ILE A 316 5.27 1.01 -11.38
CA ILE A 316 5.26 -0.46 -11.42
C ILE A 316 3.96 -1.09 -10.94
N MET A 317 3.34 -0.57 -9.86
CA MET A 317 2.09 -1.11 -9.35
C MET A 317 0.95 -0.96 -10.36
N LEU A 318 0.86 0.21 -11.00
CA LEU A 318 -0.14 0.46 -12.03
C LEU A 318 0.09 -0.49 -13.22
N GLN A 319 1.34 -0.63 -13.67
CA GLN A 319 1.69 -1.53 -14.78
C GLN A 319 1.36 -3.00 -14.45
N VAL A 320 1.66 -3.47 -13.25
CA VAL A 320 1.32 -4.83 -12.79
C VAL A 320 -0.19 -5.03 -12.77
N LEU A 321 -0.95 -4.07 -12.22
CA LEU A 321 -2.41 -4.15 -12.16
C LEU A 321 -3.03 -4.17 -13.57
N LEU A 322 -2.58 -3.30 -14.47
CA LEU A 322 -3.03 -3.25 -15.86
C LEU A 322 -2.68 -4.55 -16.60
N THR A 323 -1.47 -5.05 -16.41
CA THR A 323 -1.01 -6.32 -16.99
C THR A 323 -1.89 -7.46 -16.52
N ALA A 324 -2.15 -7.56 -15.22
CA ALA A 324 -3.00 -8.60 -14.63
C ALA A 324 -4.45 -8.52 -15.18
N ILE A 325 -5.05 -7.32 -15.18
CA ILE A 325 -6.43 -7.13 -15.68
C ILE A 325 -6.52 -7.46 -17.17
N HIS A 326 -5.57 -7.01 -18.01
CA HIS A 326 -5.63 -7.27 -19.44
C HIS A 326 -5.41 -8.73 -19.81
N ASN A 327 -4.65 -9.48 -19.00
CA ASN A 327 -4.44 -10.92 -19.19
C ASN A 327 -5.61 -11.79 -18.72
N ALA A 328 -6.60 -11.22 -18.01
CA ALA A 328 -7.79 -11.93 -17.58
C ALA A 328 -8.53 -12.60 -18.76
N ARG A 329 -9.03 -13.81 -18.53
CA ARG A 329 -9.76 -14.61 -19.53
C ARG A 329 -11.21 -14.86 -19.14
N GLU A 330 -11.52 -14.94 -17.85
CA GLU A 330 -12.83 -15.34 -17.33
C GLU A 330 -13.42 -14.30 -16.38
N GLN A 331 -12.65 -13.86 -15.38
CA GLN A 331 -13.16 -12.95 -14.35
C GLN A 331 -12.10 -12.06 -13.71
N VAL A 332 -12.56 -10.92 -13.20
CA VAL A 332 -11.79 -10.00 -12.37
C VAL A 332 -12.61 -9.67 -11.13
N VAL A 333 -12.11 -10.00 -9.94
CA VAL A 333 -12.74 -9.62 -8.68
C VAL A 333 -11.83 -8.69 -7.90
N ILE A 334 -12.33 -7.50 -7.59
CA ILE A 334 -11.60 -6.48 -6.85
C ILE A 334 -12.31 -6.25 -5.52
N THR A 335 -11.54 -6.32 -4.44
CA THR A 335 -11.96 -5.92 -3.09
C THR A 335 -11.07 -4.80 -2.61
N THR A 336 -11.67 -3.65 -2.26
CA THR A 336 -10.91 -2.49 -1.76
C THR A 336 -11.80 -1.59 -0.87
N PRO A 337 -11.25 -0.99 0.20
CA PRO A 337 -11.99 -0.01 1.01
C PRO A 337 -12.24 1.30 0.27
N TYR A 338 -11.27 1.74 -0.55
CA TYR A 338 -11.32 2.99 -1.30
C TYR A 338 -11.11 2.66 -2.79
N PHE A 339 -12.08 3.05 -3.61
CA PHE A 339 -12.03 2.84 -5.05
C PHE A 339 -12.10 4.19 -5.75
N VAL A 340 -10.93 4.78 -6.00
CA VAL A 340 -10.72 6.05 -6.70
C VAL A 340 -9.63 5.81 -7.75
N PRO A 341 -9.92 4.96 -8.76
CA PRO A 341 -8.89 4.39 -9.62
C PRO A 341 -8.29 5.44 -10.57
N ASP A 342 -7.09 5.12 -11.06
CA ASP A 342 -6.50 5.79 -12.22
C ASP A 342 -7.35 5.59 -13.49
N GLU A 343 -7.27 6.53 -14.44
CA GLU A 343 -8.00 6.45 -15.71
C GLU A 343 -7.65 5.19 -16.50
N ALA A 344 -6.38 4.76 -16.49
CA ALA A 344 -5.96 3.53 -17.16
C ALA A 344 -6.64 2.29 -16.54
N VAL A 345 -6.74 2.22 -15.21
CA VAL A 345 -7.44 1.13 -14.51
C VAL A 345 -8.93 1.15 -14.87
N MET A 346 -9.54 2.34 -14.93
CA MET A 346 -10.93 2.49 -15.35
C MET A 346 -11.15 1.95 -16.76
N GLN A 347 -10.31 2.33 -17.74
CA GLN A 347 -10.44 1.82 -19.10
C GLN A 347 -10.15 0.33 -19.20
N ALA A 348 -9.18 -0.20 -18.44
CA ALA A 348 -8.90 -1.63 -18.40
C ALA A 348 -10.12 -2.43 -17.93
N LEU A 349 -10.75 -2.02 -16.82
CA LEU A 349 -11.96 -2.66 -16.30
C LEU A 349 -13.13 -2.60 -17.28
N LYS A 350 -13.35 -1.45 -17.92
CA LYS A 350 -14.39 -1.31 -18.95
C LYS A 350 -14.11 -2.17 -20.17
N SER A 351 -12.85 -2.28 -20.57
CA SER A 351 -12.43 -3.07 -21.72
C SER A 351 -12.70 -4.57 -21.48
N VAL A 352 -12.31 -5.09 -20.32
CA VAL A 352 -12.56 -6.51 -20.01
C VAL A 352 -14.03 -6.81 -19.77
N ALA A 353 -14.80 -5.90 -19.17
CA ALA A 353 -16.25 -6.06 -19.05
C ALA A 353 -16.93 -6.12 -20.44
N LYS A 354 -16.53 -5.24 -21.37
CA LYS A 354 -17.04 -5.23 -22.75
C LYS A 354 -16.62 -6.46 -23.56
N ARG A 355 -15.51 -7.12 -23.20
CA ARG A 355 -15.12 -8.42 -23.75
C ARG A 355 -16.01 -9.57 -23.27
N GLY A 356 -16.90 -9.32 -22.29
CA GLY A 356 -17.81 -10.32 -21.74
C GLY A 356 -17.31 -11.02 -20.47
N LEU A 357 -16.18 -10.57 -19.89
CA LEU A 357 -15.66 -11.14 -18.65
C LEU A 357 -16.50 -10.71 -17.44
N LYS A 358 -16.59 -11.58 -16.44
CA LYS A 358 -17.27 -11.25 -15.18
C LYS A 358 -16.38 -10.34 -14.34
N VAL A 359 -16.79 -9.08 -14.20
CA VAL A 359 -16.07 -8.11 -13.35
C VAL A 359 -16.91 -7.81 -12.12
N THR A 360 -16.36 -8.06 -10.93
CA THR A 360 -16.99 -7.68 -9.65
C THR A 360 -16.11 -6.69 -8.90
N LEU A 361 -16.69 -5.57 -8.49
CA LEU A 361 -16.13 -4.63 -7.54
C LEU A 361 -16.86 -4.75 -6.19
N LEU A 362 -16.15 -5.23 -5.18
CA LEU A 362 -16.61 -5.35 -3.81
C LEU A 362 -16.03 -4.22 -2.96
N VAL A 363 -16.93 -3.39 -2.41
CA VAL A 363 -16.58 -2.19 -1.65
C VAL A 363 -17.41 -2.12 -0.37
N PRO A 364 -16.92 -1.50 0.71
CA PRO A 364 -17.73 -1.27 1.90
C PRO A 364 -18.92 -0.33 1.62
N ARG A 365 -20.05 -0.57 2.28
CA ARG A 365 -21.21 0.32 2.22
C ARG A 365 -20.90 1.67 2.87
N ARG A 366 -20.13 1.69 3.95
CA ARG A 366 -19.74 2.90 4.70
C ARG A 366 -18.23 2.94 4.83
N ILE A 367 -17.67 4.13 4.70
CA ILE A 367 -16.23 4.38 4.90
C ILE A 367 -16.04 5.59 5.79
N ASP A 368 -14.86 5.68 6.39
CA ASP A 368 -14.47 6.73 7.34
C ASP A 368 -14.05 8.04 6.65
N SER A 369 -13.74 8.01 5.34
CA SER A 369 -13.49 9.20 4.52
C SER A 369 -14.68 9.56 3.64
N ARG A 370 -15.41 10.64 4.00
CA ARG A 370 -16.53 11.15 3.19
C ARG A 370 -16.10 11.57 1.79
N MET A 371 -14.91 12.18 1.67
CA MET A 371 -14.38 12.65 0.38
C MET A 371 -14.09 11.48 -0.56
N ALA A 372 -13.39 10.44 -0.07
CA ALA A 372 -13.16 9.22 -0.84
C ALA A 372 -14.47 8.52 -1.20
N GLN A 373 -15.49 8.60 -0.33
CA GLN A 373 -16.78 7.98 -0.59
C GLN A 373 -17.49 8.64 -1.77
N TYR A 374 -17.51 9.96 -1.82
CA TYR A 374 -18.14 10.70 -2.91
C TYR A 374 -17.33 10.57 -4.20
N ALA A 375 -15.99 10.66 -4.13
CA ALA A 375 -15.12 10.48 -5.28
C ALA A 375 -15.28 9.09 -5.89
N GLY A 376 -15.27 8.02 -5.08
CA GLY A 376 -15.41 6.66 -5.60
C GLY A 376 -16.77 6.39 -6.25
N ARG A 377 -17.84 7.01 -5.72
CA ARG A 377 -19.19 6.85 -6.28
C ARG A 377 -19.37 7.51 -7.65
N SER A 378 -18.56 8.50 -8.02
CA SER A 378 -18.68 9.13 -9.34
C SER A 378 -18.41 8.13 -10.48
N PHE A 379 -17.61 7.11 -10.21
CA PHE A 379 -17.22 6.08 -11.18
C PHE A 379 -18.24 4.95 -11.36
N TYR A 380 -19.20 4.79 -10.45
CA TYR A 380 -20.06 3.61 -10.41
C TYR A 380 -21.03 3.52 -11.60
N ASP A 381 -21.55 4.66 -12.09
CA ASP A 381 -22.50 4.64 -13.22
C ASP A 381 -21.83 4.14 -14.49
N GLU A 382 -20.61 4.60 -14.77
CA GLU A 382 -19.82 4.21 -15.94
C GLU A 382 -19.48 2.71 -15.93
N LEU A 383 -19.05 2.19 -14.78
CA LEU A 383 -18.74 0.78 -14.61
C LEU A 383 -19.98 -0.12 -14.75
N MET A 384 -21.07 0.20 -14.05
CA MET A 384 -22.30 -0.59 -14.11
C MET A 384 -22.93 -0.56 -15.51
N SER A 385 -22.78 0.54 -16.24
CA SER A 385 -23.29 0.68 -17.62
C SER A 385 -22.62 -0.29 -18.61
N VAL A 386 -21.41 -0.78 -18.31
CA VAL A 386 -20.70 -1.76 -19.14
C VAL A 386 -20.73 -3.17 -18.56
N GLY A 387 -21.56 -3.41 -17.53
CA GLY A 387 -21.79 -4.75 -16.97
C GLY A 387 -20.96 -5.11 -15.73
N VAL A 388 -20.19 -4.17 -15.16
CA VAL A 388 -19.46 -4.42 -13.91
C VAL A 388 -20.44 -4.53 -12.74
N GLU A 389 -20.35 -5.62 -11.98
CA GLU A 389 -21.14 -5.83 -10.78
C GLU A 389 -20.52 -5.10 -9.59
N ILE A 390 -21.25 -4.19 -8.97
CA ILE A 390 -20.80 -3.49 -7.75
C ILE A 390 -21.56 -4.02 -6.54
N LEU A 391 -20.82 -4.59 -5.59
CA LEU A 391 -21.34 -5.16 -4.35
C LEU A 391 -20.93 -4.29 -3.16
N ARG A 392 -21.90 -3.91 -2.33
CA ARG A 392 -21.68 -3.08 -1.14
C ARG A 392 -21.77 -3.90 0.14
N PHE A 393 -20.63 -4.20 0.74
CA PHE A 393 -20.51 -4.97 1.97
C PHE A 393 -21.11 -4.23 3.17
N THR A 394 -21.87 -4.94 4.00
CA THR A 394 -22.67 -4.33 5.07
C THR A 394 -22.19 -4.62 6.49
N GLY A 395 -21.28 -5.59 6.68
CA GLY A 395 -20.83 -6.06 8.00
C GLY A 395 -19.80 -5.18 8.71
N GLY A 396 -19.38 -4.06 8.13
CA GLY A 396 -18.35 -3.18 8.69
C GLY A 396 -17.61 -2.40 7.61
N LEU A 397 -16.43 -1.87 7.96
CA LEU A 397 -15.50 -1.34 6.97
C LEU A 397 -14.72 -2.50 6.36
N LEU A 398 -15.17 -2.97 5.20
CA LEU A 398 -14.37 -3.91 4.40
C LEU A 398 -13.08 -3.23 3.95
N HIS A 399 -11.98 -3.63 4.59
CA HIS A 399 -10.67 -3.04 4.43
C HIS A 399 -9.67 -4.02 3.78
N THR A 400 -10.11 -5.24 3.49
CA THR A 400 -9.40 -6.17 2.59
C THR A 400 -9.03 -5.49 1.26
N LYS A 401 -7.78 -5.70 0.81
CA LYS A 401 -7.27 -5.22 -0.48
C LYS A 401 -6.77 -6.40 -1.27
N CYS A 402 -7.58 -6.79 -2.25
CA CYS A 402 -7.33 -8.00 -3.00
C CYS A 402 -7.84 -7.84 -4.43
N VAL A 403 -7.06 -8.34 -5.39
CA VAL A 403 -7.47 -8.50 -6.78
C VAL A 403 -7.28 -9.97 -7.15
N ILE A 404 -8.36 -10.60 -7.59
CA ILE A 404 -8.35 -11.96 -8.10
C ILE A 404 -8.57 -11.90 -9.60
N ILE A 405 -7.68 -12.55 -10.36
CA ILE A 405 -7.82 -12.73 -11.80
C ILE A 405 -8.04 -14.21 -12.07
N ASP A 406 -9.14 -14.52 -12.76
CA ASP A 406 -9.55 -15.88 -13.09
C ASP A 406 -9.61 -16.80 -11.86
N ASP A 407 -8.91 -17.94 -11.87
CA ASP A 407 -8.98 -19.00 -10.86
C ASP A 407 -7.62 -19.39 -10.25
N HIS A 408 -6.60 -18.54 -10.44
CA HIS A 408 -5.21 -18.87 -10.07
C HIS A 408 -4.42 -17.66 -9.55
N LEU A 409 -4.65 -16.46 -10.09
CA LEU A 409 -3.91 -15.26 -9.70
C LEU A 409 -4.59 -14.51 -8.57
N VAL A 410 -3.87 -14.32 -7.46
CA VAL A 410 -4.30 -13.43 -6.39
C VAL A 410 -3.21 -12.41 -6.06
N LEU A 411 -3.60 -11.13 -6.11
CA LEU A 411 -2.82 -10.00 -5.59
C LEU A 411 -3.43 -9.61 -4.25
N ILE A 412 -2.63 -9.59 -3.20
CA ILE A 412 -3.08 -9.28 -1.84
C ILE A 412 -2.03 -8.45 -1.10
N GLY A 413 -2.46 -7.46 -0.33
CA GLY A 413 -1.50 -6.62 0.39
C GLY A 413 -2.10 -5.34 0.93
N SER A 414 -1.32 -4.26 0.87
CA SER A 414 -1.63 -2.99 1.51
C SER A 414 -2.11 -1.89 0.55
N VAL A 415 -1.97 -2.11 -0.76
CA VAL A 415 -2.36 -1.16 -1.82
C VAL A 415 -3.88 -0.99 -1.87
N ASN A 416 -4.37 0.23 -1.62
CA ASN A 416 -5.73 0.60 -2.04
C ASN A 416 -5.76 0.93 -3.53
N LEU A 417 -6.93 0.81 -4.16
CA LEU A 417 -7.15 1.32 -5.52
C LEU A 417 -7.54 2.81 -5.51
N ASP A 418 -6.67 3.62 -4.91
CA ASP A 418 -6.68 5.08 -4.97
C ASP A 418 -5.34 5.63 -5.48
N MET A 419 -5.35 6.87 -5.93
CA MET A 419 -4.18 7.47 -6.58
C MET A 419 -3.02 7.61 -5.59
N ARG A 420 -3.29 7.97 -4.33
CA ARG A 420 -2.23 8.12 -3.33
C ARG A 420 -1.53 6.80 -3.03
N SER A 421 -2.26 5.71 -2.90
CA SER A 421 -1.68 4.39 -2.62
C SER A 421 -0.88 3.86 -3.81
N ILE A 422 -1.37 4.06 -5.04
CA ILE A 422 -0.66 3.61 -6.25
C ILE A 422 0.61 4.43 -6.50
N TRP A 423 0.57 5.75 -6.31
CA TRP A 423 1.61 6.66 -6.79
C TRP A 423 2.55 7.21 -5.72
N LEU A 424 2.17 7.19 -4.44
CA LEU A 424 2.86 7.96 -3.39
C LEU A 424 3.29 7.11 -2.21
N ASN A 425 2.40 6.29 -1.66
CA ASN A 425 2.71 5.56 -0.44
C ASN A 425 3.73 4.45 -0.70
N PHE A 426 4.47 4.11 0.36
CA PHE A 426 5.14 2.83 0.39
C PHE A 426 4.10 1.75 0.64
N GLU A 427 3.96 0.82 -0.29
CA GLU A 427 3.01 -0.29 -0.19
C GLU A 427 3.72 -1.61 -0.50
N SER A 428 3.03 -2.70 -0.23
CA SER A 428 3.47 -4.06 -0.55
C SER A 428 2.30 -4.88 -1.08
N THR A 429 2.56 -5.62 -2.15
CA THR A 429 1.64 -6.58 -2.74
C THR A 429 2.35 -7.92 -2.85
N LEU A 430 1.66 -8.98 -2.44
CA LEU A 430 2.06 -10.36 -2.71
C LEU A 430 1.25 -10.84 -3.91
N VAL A 431 1.96 -11.30 -4.95
CA VAL A 431 1.40 -11.95 -6.13
C VAL A 431 1.54 -13.45 -5.94
N ILE A 432 0.44 -14.19 -6.07
CA ILE A 432 0.39 -15.63 -5.76
C ILE A 432 -0.23 -16.37 -6.93
N ASP A 433 0.47 -17.39 -7.43
CA ASP A 433 -0.04 -18.43 -8.35
C ASP A 433 -0.26 -19.71 -7.54
N ASP A 434 -1.47 -19.92 -7.05
CA ASP A 434 -1.79 -21.15 -6.32
C ASP A 434 -3.31 -21.36 -6.30
N HIS A 435 -3.78 -22.43 -6.93
CA HIS A 435 -5.20 -22.77 -6.96
C HIS A 435 -5.78 -23.03 -5.55
N GLY A 436 -4.98 -23.57 -4.62
CA GLY A 436 -5.38 -23.73 -3.22
C GLY A 436 -5.60 -22.39 -2.53
N PHE A 437 -4.71 -21.43 -2.74
CA PHE A 437 -4.81 -20.08 -2.21
C PHE A 437 -6.01 -19.36 -2.82
N TYR A 438 -6.19 -19.44 -4.14
CA TYR A 438 -7.38 -18.93 -4.81
C TYR A 438 -8.66 -19.49 -4.20
N ARG A 439 -8.77 -20.81 -4.01
CA ARG A 439 -9.96 -21.42 -3.39
C ARG A 439 -10.21 -20.88 -1.99
N ALA A 440 -9.19 -20.79 -1.15
CA ALA A 440 -9.30 -20.23 0.19
C ALA A 440 -9.77 -18.76 0.17
N MET A 441 -9.21 -17.95 -0.72
CA MET A 441 -9.63 -16.55 -0.90
C MET A 441 -11.03 -16.42 -1.49
N SER A 442 -11.39 -17.28 -2.43
CA SER A 442 -12.72 -17.29 -3.04
C SER A 442 -13.81 -17.58 -2.00
N HIS A 443 -13.55 -18.48 -1.05
CA HIS A 443 -14.44 -18.70 0.10
C HIS A 443 -14.64 -17.43 0.95
N VAL A 444 -13.58 -16.68 1.23
CA VAL A 444 -13.66 -15.39 1.95
C VAL A 444 -14.47 -14.37 1.15
N ILE A 445 -14.22 -14.27 -0.15
CA ILE A 445 -14.98 -13.37 -1.03
C ILE A 445 -16.47 -13.76 -1.07
N ASP A 446 -16.81 -15.05 -1.11
CA ASP A 446 -18.20 -15.51 -1.09
C ASP A 446 -18.92 -15.12 0.20
N GLU A 447 -18.25 -15.18 1.36
CA GLU A 447 -18.79 -14.68 2.62
C GLU A 447 -19.07 -13.17 2.57
N TYR A 448 -18.15 -12.41 1.97
CA TYR A 448 -18.36 -10.99 1.75
C TYR A 448 -19.55 -10.74 0.80
N ARG A 449 -19.68 -11.53 -0.27
CA ARG A 449 -20.80 -11.44 -1.23
C ARG A 449 -22.14 -11.68 -0.54
N ARG A 450 -22.25 -12.71 0.32
CA ARG A 450 -23.47 -13.00 1.10
C ARG A 450 -23.88 -11.84 2.01
N SER A 451 -22.89 -11.10 2.51
CA SER A 451 -23.10 -9.94 3.39
C SER A 451 -23.15 -8.60 2.63
N SER A 452 -23.34 -8.65 1.31
CA SER A 452 -23.32 -7.47 0.43
C SER A 452 -24.65 -7.23 -0.26
N HIS A 453 -24.94 -5.97 -0.53
CA HIS A 453 -26.04 -5.56 -1.39
C HIS A 453 -25.51 -5.19 -2.77
N ARG A 454 -26.02 -5.85 -3.82
CA ARG A 454 -25.72 -5.51 -5.22
C ARG A 454 -26.35 -4.17 -5.60
N LEU A 455 -25.59 -3.28 -6.21
CA LEU A 455 -26.14 -2.04 -6.75
C LEU A 455 -26.87 -2.30 -8.07
N GLU A 456 -28.11 -1.83 -8.15
CA GLU A 456 -28.87 -1.82 -9.39
C GLU A 456 -28.74 -0.47 -10.10
N LEU A 457 -28.35 -0.50 -11.38
CA LEU A 457 -28.09 0.72 -12.17
C LEU A 457 -29.33 1.63 -12.24
N THR A 458 -30.52 1.04 -12.39
CA THR A 458 -31.79 1.77 -12.43
C THR A 458 -32.07 2.51 -11.13
N GLN A 459 -31.79 1.90 -9.98
CA GLN A 459 -31.90 2.53 -8.67
C GLN A 459 -30.81 3.59 -8.48
N TRP A 460 -29.58 3.32 -8.92
CA TRP A 460 -28.46 4.24 -8.85
C TRP A 460 -28.72 5.55 -9.61
N ARG A 461 -29.34 5.49 -10.78
CA ARG A 461 -29.64 6.69 -11.59
C ARG A 461 -30.77 7.56 -11.02
N ARG A 462 -31.60 7.03 -10.12
CA ARG A 462 -32.69 7.79 -9.46
C ARG A 462 -32.22 8.72 -8.33
N ARG A 463 -30.92 8.76 -8.04
CA ARG A 463 -30.37 9.61 -6.97
C ARG A 463 -30.55 11.09 -7.30
N PRO A 464 -30.80 11.95 -6.30
CA PRO A 464 -30.96 13.39 -6.52
C PRO A 464 -29.76 14.03 -7.23
N VAL A 465 -30.04 15.01 -8.10
CA VAL A 465 -29.01 15.70 -8.89
C VAL A 465 -27.93 16.33 -8.01
N TYR A 466 -28.29 16.91 -6.87
CA TYR A 466 -27.31 17.50 -5.95
C TYR A 466 -26.27 16.49 -5.46
N LYS A 467 -26.66 15.21 -5.24
CA LYS A 467 -25.70 14.17 -4.83
C LYS A 467 -24.73 13.85 -5.95
N ARG A 468 -25.22 13.78 -7.18
CA ARG A 468 -24.37 13.55 -8.37
C ARG A 468 -23.37 14.68 -8.58
N VAL A 469 -23.79 15.93 -8.37
CA VAL A 469 -22.90 17.10 -8.44
C VAL A 469 -21.81 16.99 -7.38
N LEU A 470 -22.15 16.67 -6.12
CA LEU A 470 -21.17 16.49 -5.05
C LEU A 470 -20.17 15.37 -5.35
N GLU A 471 -20.61 14.25 -5.93
CA GLU A 471 -19.74 13.14 -6.33
C GLU A 471 -18.74 13.56 -7.42
N ASN A 472 -19.22 14.25 -8.45
CA ASN A 472 -18.36 14.74 -9.53
C ASN A 472 -17.38 15.82 -9.04
N LEU A 473 -17.79 16.67 -8.10
CA LEU A 473 -16.88 17.64 -7.47
C LEU A 473 -15.82 16.93 -6.62
N ALA A 474 -16.20 15.90 -5.86
CA ALA A 474 -15.26 15.13 -5.06
C ALA A 474 -14.24 14.37 -5.94
N GLN A 475 -14.63 13.93 -7.14
CA GLN A 475 -13.71 13.32 -8.12
C GLN A 475 -12.59 14.26 -8.57
N LEU A 476 -12.79 15.58 -8.55
CA LEU A 476 -11.70 16.53 -8.86
C LEU A 476 -10.58 16.48 -7.80
N ALA A 477 -10.87 15.98 -6.60
CA ALA A 477 -9.89 15.74 -5.55
C ALA A 477 -9.19 14.38 -5.67
N SER A 478 -9.51 13.53 -6.66
CA SER A 478 -8.91 12.20 -6.84
C SER A 478 -7.38 12.20 -6.84
N PRO A 479 -6.65 13.17 -7.44
CA PRO A 479 -5.18 13.19 -7.37
C PRO A 479 -4.61 13.40 -5.95
N LEU A 480 -5.44 13.82 -5.00
CA LEU A 480 -5.09 14.03 -3.58
C LEU A 480 -5.54 12.86 -2.69
N LEU A 481 -6.39 11.99 -3.21
CA LEU A 481 -6.96 10.83 -2.52
C LEU A 481 -6.12 9.59 -2.81
#